data_AF-A0A438HGN9-F1
#
_entry.id   AF-A0A438HGN9-F1
#
_cell.length_a   1.000
_cell.length_b   1.000
_cell.length_c   1.000
_cell.angle_alpha   90.00
_cell.angle_beta   90.00
_cell.angle_gamma   90.00
#
_symmetry.space_group_name_H-M   'P 1'
#
loop_
_entity.id
_entity.type
_entity.pdbx_description
1 polymer ?
#
loop_
_entity_poly.entity_id
_entity_poly.type
_entity_poly.pdbx_seq_one_letter_code
_entity_poly.pdbx_strand_id
1 'polypeptide(L)'
;MEERKWEELNMDILVNVFGRVGMESLLLDVPFVCKPWYKASREPQCWGHLIFPEYIKPDDIWEEDSPDRGFAERLVTTYQENLSVTAFMKFIVNRSCGCATVIKLPKHCTKEALEYIANE
;
A
#
# COMPACT_ATOMS: atom_id res chain seq x y z
N MET A 1 -32.20 9.11 13.63
CA MET A 1 -30.81 9.43 13.97
C MET A 1 -30.16 9.89 12.69
N GLU A 2 -29.57 11.08 12.66
CA GLU A 2 -28.66 11.41 11.54
C GLU A 2 -27.43 10.52 11.69
N GLU A 3 -27.19 9.68 10.68
CA GLU A 3 -25.98 8.87 10.61
C GLU A 3 -24.80 9.82 10.37
N ARG A 4 -23.81 9.78 11.26
CA ARG A 4 -22.57 10.52 11.05
C ARG A 4 -21.84 9.94 9.85
N LYS A 5 -21.58 10.80 8.87
CA LYS A 5 -20.80 10.50 7.69
C LYS A 5 -19.31 10.47 8.03
N TRP A 6 -18.69 9.31 7.89
CA TRP A 6 -17.27 9.12 8.18
C TRP A 6 -16.39 9.95 7.26
N GLU A 7 -16.82 10.22 6.03
CA GLU A 7 -16.12 11.05 5.05
C GLU A 7 -16.07 12.54 5.42
N GLU A 8 -16.87 12.98 6.39
CA GLU A 8 -16.89 14.37 6.89
C GLU A 8 -16.03 14.56 8.16
N LEU A 9 -15.34 13.50 8.62
CA LEU A 9 -14.38 13.62 9.71
C LEU A 9 -13.23 14.58 9.34
N ASN A 10 -12.63 15.19 10.37
CA ASN A 10 -11.44 16.01 10.19
C ASN A 10 -10.33 15.21 9.49
N MET A 11 -9.60 15.87 8.59
CA MET A 11 -8.54 15.25 7.79
C MET A 11 -7.52 14.50 8.65
N ASP A 12 -7.05 15.11 9.75
CA ASP A 12 -6.05 14.51 10.63
C ASP A 12 -6.57 13.22 11.29
N ILE A 13 -7.88 13.15 11.55
CA ILE A 13 -8.53 11.95 12.08
C ILE A 13 -8.59 10.86 11.00
N LEU A 14 -8.98 11.21 9.77
CA LEU A 14 -9.00 10.26 8.65
C LEU A 14 -7.60 9.68 8.41
N VAL A 15 -6.58 10.53 8.35
CA VAL A 15 -5.18 10.14 8.17
C VAL A 15 -4.72 9.22 9.31
N ASN A 16 -5.05 9.54 10.55
CA ASN A 16 -4.70 8.70 11.70
C ASN A 16 -5.32 7.30 11.63
N VAL A 17 -6.58 7.21 11.20
CA VAL A 17 -7.29 5.93 11.01
C VAL A 17 -6.68 5.16 9.84
N PHE A 18 -6.45 5.82 8.71
CA PHE A 18 -5.93 5.20 7.49
C PHE A 18 -4.49 4.71 7.66
N GLY A 19 -3.67 5.38 8.46
CA GLY A 19 -2.34 4.87 8.82
C GLY A 19 -2.35 3.52 9.55
N ARG A 20 -3.52 3.03 10.00
CA ARG A 20 -3.70 1.77 10.74
C ARG A 20 -4.35 0.65 9.94
N VAL A 21 -4.88 0.93 8.74
CA VAL A 21 -5.58 -0.12 7.95
C VAL A 21 -4.62 -1.03 7.19
N GLY A 22 -3.35 -0.65 7.10
CA GLY A 22 -2.32 -1.42 6.39
C GLY A 22 -2.17 -1.05 4.91
N MET A 23 -1.03 -1.42 4.36
CA MET A 23 -0.61 -1.06 3.00
C MET A 23 -1.59 -1.52 1.93
N GLU A 24 -2.09 -2.76 2.02
CA GLU A 24 -3.03 -3.33 1.05
C GLU A 24 -4.31 -2.48 0.96
N SER A 25 -4.96 -2.20 2.08
CA SER A 25 -6.19 -1.39 2.07
C SER A 25 -5.95 0.06 1.70
N LEU A 26 -4.81 0.65 2.07
CA LEU A 26 -4.41 1.99 1.61
C LEU A 26 -4.22 2.05 0.09
N LEU A 27 -3.89 0.93 -0.54
CA LEU A 27 -3.65 0.84 -1.97
C LEU A 27 -4.92 0.48 -2.74
N LEU A 28 -5.68 -0.51 -2.27
CA LEU A 28 -6.72 -1.21 -3.04
C LEU A 28 -8.14 -0.93 -2.57
N ASP A 29 -8.34 -0.34 -1.38
CA ASP A 29 -9.66 -0.13 -0.78
C ASP A 29 -9.97 1.34 -0.52
N VAL A 30 -9.26 1.95 0.43
CA VAL A 30 -9.55 3.29 0.97
C VAL A 30 -9.63 4.36 -0.11
N PRO A 31 -8.72 4.43 -1.11
CA PRO A 31 -8.79 5.47 -2.14
C PRO A 31 -10.02 5.37 -3.05
N PHE A 32 -10.69 4.21 -3.10
CA PHE A 32 -11.80 3.94 -4.02
C PHE A 32 -13.18 4.09 -3.38
N VAL A 33 -13.25 4.41 -2.08
CA VAL A 33 -14.54 4.59 -1.37
C VAL A 33 -15.21 5.89 -1.78
N CYS A 34 -14.52 7.03 -1.64
CA CYS A 34 -15.05 8.36 -1.97
C CYS A 34 -13.93 9.39 -2.13
N LYS A 35 -14.27 10.59 -2.64
CA LYS A 35 -13.28 11.66 -2.89
C LYS A 35 -12.54 12.14 -1.62
N PRO A 36 -13.19 12.37 -0.46
CA PRO A 36 -12.47 12.72 0.76
C PRO A 36 -11.49 11.63 1.20
N TRP A 37 -11.87 10.36 1.13
CA TRP A 37 -11.00 9.25 1.51
C TRP A 37 -9.81 9.09 0.55
N TYR A 38 -10.02 9.29 -0.75
CA TYR A 38 -8.94 9.38 -1.74
C TYR A 38 -7.93 10.49 -1.40
N LYS A 39 -8.40 11.66 -0.96
CA LYS A 39 -7.51 12.76 -0.58
C LYS A 39 -6.71 12.41 0.68
N ALA A 40 -7.40 11.94 1.71
CA ALA A 40 -6.77 11.59 2.98
C ALA A 40 -5.76 10.44 2.85
N SER A 41 -6.05 9.39 2.07
CA SER A 41 -5.14 8.26 1.88
C SER A 41 -3.88 8.60 1.09
N ARG A 42 -3.83 9.77 0.45
CA ARG A 42 -2.63 10.30 -0.22
C ARG A 42 -1.71 11.09 0.71
N GLU A 43 -2.16 11.39 1.93
CA GLU A 43 -1.28 12.07 2.88
C GLU A 43 -0.13 11.14 3.27
N PRO A 44 1.13 11.62 3.24
CA PRO A 44 2.33 10.81 3.50
C PRO A 44 2.29 10.05 4.83
N GLN A 45 1.64 10.63 5.85
CA GLN A 45 1.48 10.07 7.18
C GLN A 45 0.68 8.75 7.20
N CYS A 46 -0.16 8.49 6.19
CA CYS A 46 -0.83 7.20 6.04
C CYS A 46 0.16 6.07 5.73
N TRP A 47 1.30 6.39 5.12
CA TRP A 47 2.27 5.43 4.58
C TRP A 47 3.47 5.22 5.53
N GLY A 48 3.28 5.45 6.83
CA GLY A 48 4.33 5.29 7.84
C GLY A 48 4.75 3.84 8.10
N HIS A 49 3.89 2.87 7.81
CA HIS A 49 4.12 1.44 8.02
C HIS A 49 3.91 0.65 6.72
N LEU A 50 5.01 0.30 6.07
CA LEU A 50 5.02 -0.39 4.78
C LEU A 50 5.41 -1.85 4.97
N ILE A 51 4.41 -2.72 5.01
CA ILE A 51 4.60 -4.16 5.18
C ILE A 51 4.33 -4.83 3.85
N PHE A 52 5.41 -5.16 3.13
CA PHE A 52 5.30 -5.86 1.86
C PHE A 52 4.99 -7.34 2.10
N PRO A 53 4.12 -7.96 1.26
CA PRO A 53 3.96 -9.41 1.23
C PRO A 53 5.30 -10.15 1.09
N GLU A 54 5.39 -11.38 1.60
CA GLU A 54 6.67 -12.10 1.64
C GLU A 54 7.09 -12.60 0.25
N TYR A 55 6.10 -12.98 -0.55
CA TYR A 55 6.20 -13.46 -1.91
C TYR A 55 5.43 -12.51 -2.82
N ILE A 56 6.14 -11.46 -3.27
CA ILE A 56 5.65 -10.59 -4.34
C ILE A 56 6.44 -10.97 -5.58
N LYS A 57 5.85 -11.78 -6.45
CA LYS A 57 6.30 -11.96 -7.83
C LYS A 57 5.08 -11.86 -8.75
N PRO A 58 5.24 -11.31 -9.96
CA PRO A 58 4.21 -11.42 -11.00
C PRO A 58 3.78 -12.86 -11.27
N ASP A 59 4.69 -13.82 -11.04
CA ASP A 59 4.46 -15.25 -11.26
C ASP A 59 3.76 -15.95 -10.08
N ASP A 60 3.65 -15.31 -8.90
CA ASP A 60 3.05 -15.92 -7.70
C ASP A 60 1.51 -16.08 -7.83
N ILE A 61 0.89 -15.50 -8.87
CA ILE A 61 -0.52 -15.71 -9.22
C ILE A 61 -0.81 -17.21 -9.48
N TRP A 62 0.20 -17.93 -9.99
CA TRP A 62 0.10 -19.32 -10.40
C TRP A 62 0.53 -20.34 -9.32
N GLU A 63 1.09 -19.89 -8.20
CA GLU A 63 1.32 -20.75 -7.02
C GLU A 63 0.05 -20.79 -6.17
N GLU A 64 -0.75 -21.86 -6.32
CA GLU A 64 -2.02 -22.04 -5.58
C GLU A 64 -1.86 -21.93 -4.05
N ASP A 65 -0.69 -22.30 -3.52
CA ASP A 65 -0.40 -22.33 -2.09
C ASP A 65 0.29 -21.05 -1.55
N SER A 66 0.48 -20.03 -2.39
CA SER A 66 1.10 -18.78 -1.93
C SER A 66 0.17 -18.05 -0.95
N PRO A 67 0.64 -17.72 0.28
CA PRO A 67 -0.16 -16.97 1.24
C PRO A 67 -0.49 -15.55 0.75
N ASP A 68 0.27 -15.04 -0.23
CA ASP A 68 0.16 -13.69 -0.77
C ASP A 68 -0.61 -13.64 -2.10
N ARG A 69 -1.15 -14.79 -2.58
CA ARG A 69 -1.89 -14.89 -3.85
C ARG A 69 -3.07 -13.91 -3.93
N GLY A 70 -3.82 -13.76 -2.84
CA GLY A 70 -4.96 -12.85 -2.77
C GLY A 70 -4.57 -11.38 -3.00
N PHE A 71 -3.43 -10.96 -2.44
CA PHE A 71 -2.90 -9.62 -2.65
C PHE A 71 -2.51 -9.42 -4.12
N ALA A 72 -1.77 -10.37 -4.71
CA ALA A 72 -1.31 -10.29 -6.10
C ALA A 72 -2.48 -10.24 -7.10
N GLU A 73 -3.49 -11.09 -6.90
CA GLU A 73 -4.69 -11.12 -7.74
C GLU A 73 -5.45 -9.79 -7.70
N ARG A 74 -5.66 -9.22 -6.50
CA ARG A 74 -6.32 -7.93 -6.35
C ARG A 74 -5.50 -6.81 -6.98
N LEU A 75 -4.19 -6.79 -6.78
CA LEU A 75 -3.29 -5.79 -7.37
C LEU A 75 -3.39 -5.78 -8.89
N VAL A 76 -3.27 -6.95 -9.54
CA VAL A 76 -3.38 -7.08 -11.00
C VAL A 76 -4.77 -6.71 -11.48
N THR A 77 -5.82 -7.11 -10.78
CA THR A 77 -7.20 -6.78 -11.16
C THR A 77 -7.48 -5.27 -11.06
N THR A 78 -6.96 -4.60 -10.04
CA THR A 78 -7.18 -3.17 -9.79
C THR A 78 -6.36 -2.29 -10.72
N TYR A 79 -5.08 -2.60 -10.95
CA TYR A 79 -4.19 -1.74 -11.73
C TYR A 79 -4.01 -2.19 -13.19
N GLN A 80 -4.40 -3.42 -13.53
CA GLN A 80 -4.22 -4.01 -14.87
C GLN A 80 -2.77 -3.97 -15.39
N GLU A 81 -1.80 -3.88 -14.47
CA GLU A 81 -0.38 -3.73 -14.80
C GLU A 81 0.44 -4.91 -14.30
N ASN A 82 1.31 -5.42 -15.16
CA ASN A 82 2.40 -6.31 -14.77
C ASN A 82 3.55 -5.46 -14.23
N LEU A 83 3.44 -5.01 -12.99
CA LEU A 83 4.49 -4.24 -12.33
C LEU A 83 5.67 -5.15 -11.95
N SER A 84 6.89 -4.70 -12.22
CA SER A 84 8.06 -5.33 -11.60
C SER A 84 8.03 -5.08 -10.10
N VAL A 85 8.52 -6.05 -9.31
CA VAL A 85 8.58 -5.95 -7.84
C VAL A 85 9.32 -4.68 -7.41
N THR A 86 10.44 -4.37 -8.07
CA THR A 86 11.22 -3.15 -7.81
C THR A 86 10.40 -1.88 -8.08
N ALA A 87 9.70 -1.81 -9.21
CA ALA A 87 8.88 -0.63 -9.54
C ALA A 87 7.73 -0.45 -8.56
N PHE A 88 7.06 -1.56 -8.20
CA PHE A 88 6.01 -1.56 -7.18
C PHE A 88 6.52 -1.06 -5.82
N MET A 89 7.67 -1.57 -5.36
CA MET A 89 8.26 -1.14 -4.08
C MET A 89 8.62 0.34 -4.09
N LYS A 90 9.29 0.82 -5.15
CA LYS A 90 9.63 2.24 -5.32
C LYS A 90 8.36 3.11 -5.31
N PHE A 91 7.31 2.70 -6.02
CA PHE A 91 6.04 3.42 -6.06
C PHE A 91 5.42 3.58 -4.67
N ILE A 92 5.34 2.50 -3.89
CA ILE A 92 4.75 2.54 -2.54
C ILE A 92 5.59 3.38 -1.59
N VAL A 93 6.92 3.21 -1.61
CA VAL A 93 7.84 3.98 -0.76
C VAL A 93 7.75 5.47 -1.06
N ASN A 94 7.66 5.85 -2.34
CA ASN A 94 7.49 7.24 -2.75
C ASN A 94 6.19 7.88 -2.26
N ARG A 95 5.14 7.10 -1.96
CA ARG A 95 3.93 7.65 -1.33
C ARG A 95 4.15 8.09 0.10
N SER A 96 5.17 7.55 0.77
CA SER A 96 5.51 7.94 2.13
C SER A 96 6.24 9.28 2.21
N CYS A 97 6.86 9.76 1.12
CA CYS A 97 7.62 11.02 1.10
C CYS A 97 8.55 11.17 2.33
N GLY A 98 9.37 10.14 2.61
CA GLY A 98 10.23 10.10 3.81
C GLY A 98 9.53 9.93 5.16
N CYS A 99 8.20 9.75 5.21
CA CYS A 99 7.45 9.50 6.45
C CYS A 99 7.40 8.02 6.86
N ALA A 100 7.94 7.12 6.05
CA ALA A 100 8.02 5.70 6.40
C ALA A 100 8.92 5.50 7.63
N THR A 101 8.36 4.93 8.69
CA THR A 101 9.09 4.60 9.92
C THR A 101 9.36 3.11 10.06
N VAL A 102 8.56 2.27 9.40
CA VAL A 102 8.71 0.82 9.39
C VAL A 102 8.55 0.32 7.96
N ILE A 103 9.53 -0.43 7.47
CA ILE A 103 9.48 -1.10 6.18
C ILE A 103 9.85 -2.58 6.39
N LYS A 104 8.89 -3.50 6.19
CA LYS A 104 9.16 -4.95 6.11
C LYS A 104 9.26 -5.33 4.64
N LEU A 105 10.43 -5.82 4.23
CA LEU A 105 10.74 -6.18 2.85
C LEU A 105 10.28 -7.62 2.52
N PRO A 106 9.97 -7.92 1.24
CA PRO A 106 9.73 -9.29 0.78
C PRO A 106 10.98 -10.15 0.90
N LYS A 107 10.82 -11.48 0.95
CA LYS A 107 11.95 -12.44 1.05
C LYS A 107 12.92 -12.32 -0.11
N HIS A 108 12.41 -12.01 -1.30
CA HIS A 108 13.18 -11.89 -2.53
C HIS A 108 13.31 -10.44 -2.99
N CYS A 109 13.58 -9.51 -2.05
CA CYS A 109 13.87 -8.12 -2.38
C CYS A 109 15.11 -8.01 -3.29
N THR A 110 15.00 -7.26 -4.38
CA THR A 110 16.15 -7.01 -5.27
C THR A 110 17.15 -6.05 -4.60
N LYS A 111 18.43 -6.20 -4.93
CA LYS A 111 19.48 -5.28 -4.43
C LYS A 111 19.16 -3.82 -4.77
N GLU A 112 18.65 -3.59 -5.98
CA GLU A 112 18.24 -2.27 -6.46
C GLU A 112 17.10 -1.67 -5.62
N ALA A 113 16.06 -2.46 -5.30
CA ALA A 113 14.97 -2.00 -4.45
C ALA A 113 15.47 -1.68 -3.04
N LEU A 114 16.35 -2.52 -2.48
CA LEU A 114 16.94 -2.30 -1.17
C LEU A 114 17.80 -1.02 -1.11
N GLU A 115 18.67 -0.82 -2.10
CA GLU A 115 19.50 0.39 -2.21
C GLU A 115 18.64 1.64 -2.35
N TYR A 116 17.55 1.57 -3.12
CA TYR A 116 16.63 2.71 -3.24
C TYR A 116 15.98 3.06 -1.91
N ILE A 117 15.42 2.06 -1.23
CA ILE A 117 14.71 2.25 0.05
C ILE A 117 15.64 2.76 1.15
N ALA A 118 16.90 2.33 1.16
CA ALA A 118 17.87 2.77 2.15
C ALA A 118 18.34 4.23 1.96
N ASN A 119 18.08 4.83 0.79
CA ASN A 119 18.50 6.19 0.46
C ASN A 119 17.34 7.20 0.44
N GLU A 120 16.11 6.78 0.75
CA GLU A 120 14.97 7.65 1.08
C GLU A 120 15.07 8.15 2.52
#